data_AF-A0A949KJG8-F1
#
_entry.id   AF-A0A949KJG8-F1
#
_cell.length_a   1.000
_cell.length_b   1.000
_cell.length_c   1.000
_cell.angle_alpha   90.00
_cell.angle_beta   90.00
_cell.angle_gamma   90.00
#
_symmetry.space_group_name_H-M   'P 1'
#
loop_
_entity.id
_entity.type
_entity.pdbx_description
1 polymer ?
#
loop_
_entity_poly.entity_id
_entity_poly.type
_entity_poly.pdbx_seq_one_letter_code
_entity_poly.pdbx_strand_id
1 'polypeptide(L)'
;MAEEKLKVGGLMQSDGRSMLRVLSAFNIMDGPGVIMAALAAQGINVELLVSAQDQEDAINLSLVIAGKDLDHALVVAEEVKHDLEARVITYLPDVTVLTLFGPHLREKPRIPGVMFTTLASVGVCPQAISTSISSVSCVVPGPQAALAVDAISERFELPYKAQQRPKNW
;
A
#
# COMPACT_ATOMS: atom_id res chain seq x y z
N MET A 1 17.82 1.95 -29.51
CA MET A 1 16.37 2.00 -29.84
C MET A 1 15.65 2.33 -28.54
N ALA A 2 14.82 3.37 -28.50
CA ALA A 2 14.02 3.64 -27.30
C ALA A 2 13.02 2.49 -27.10
N GLU A 3 12.97 1.94 -25.90
CA GLU A 3 12.01 0.88 -25.56
C GLU A 3 10.59 1.46 -25.66
N GLU A 4 9.67 0.77 -26.34
CA GLU A 4 8.28 1.22 -26.50
C GLU A 4 7.59 1.29 -25.14
N LYS A 5 6.96 2.43 -24.83
CA LYS A 5 6.24 2.62 -23.57
C LYS A 5 4.99 1.72 -23.51
N LEU A 6 4.68 1.21 -22.33
CA LEU A 6 3.51 0.35 -22.12
C LEU A 6 2.24 1.16 -21.87
N LYS A 7 1.16 0.85 -22.58
CA LYS A 7 -0.16 1.50 -22.41
C LYS A 7 -0.90 1.00 -21.17
N VAL A 8 -1.35 1.94 -20.34
CA VAL A 8 -2.16 1.70 -19.14
C VAL A 8 -3.32 2.70 -19.05
N GLY A 9 -4.28 2.45 -18.15
CA GLY A 9 -5.38 3.37 -17.88
C GLY A 9 -4.94 4.63 -17.11
N GLY A 10 -3.88 4.53 -16.31
CA GLY A 10 -3.27 5.68 -15.64
C GLY A 10 -2.47 5.29 -14.40
N LEU A 11 -1.92 6.31 -13.75
CA LEU A 11 -1.24 6.23 -12.47
C LEU A 11 -1.98 7.13 -11.46
N MET A 12 -2.37 6.57 -10.33
CA MET A 12 -2.90 7.32 -9.19
C MET A 12 -1.83 7.42 -8.09
N GLN A 13 -1.81 8.56 -7.41
CA GLN A 13 -0.97 8.83 -6.27
C GLN A 13 -1.86 9.19 -5.07
N SER A 14 -1.63 8.55 -3.93
CA SER A 14 -2.29 8.82 -2.65
C SER A 14 -1.23 9.14 -1.60
N ASP A 15 -0.92 10.42 -1.44
CA ASP A 15 0.04 10.93 -0.47
C ASP A 15 -0.64 11.34 0.85
N GLY A 16 0.14 11.77 1.85
CA GLY A 16 -0.40 12.10 3.19
C GLY A 16 -0.96 10.87 3.91
N ARG A 17 -0.31 9.72 3.71
CA ARG A 17 -0.68 8.45 4.33
C ARG A 17 0.33 8.02 5.36
N SER A 18 -0.10 7.09 6.21
CA SER A 18 0.78 6.35 7.11
C SER A 18 0.41 4.89 7.05
N MET A 19 1.39 4.01 7.31
CA MET A 19 1.20 2.58 7.31
C MET A 19 1.34 2.05 8.73
N LEU A 20 0.24 1.59 9.30
CA LEU A 20 0.20 0.83 10.55
C LEU A 20 0.50 -0.64 10.24
N ARG A 21 1.27 -1.31 11.09
CA ARG A 21 1.63 -2.73 10.93
C ARG A 21 1.36 -3.49 12.22
N VAL A 22 0.62 -4.58 12.09
CA VAL A 22 0.44 -5.62 13.12
C VAL A 22 1.30 -6.80 12.68
N LEU A 23 2.30 -7.17 13.48
CA LEU A 23 3.26 -8.21 13.13
C LEU A 23 3.17 -9.41 14.07
N SER A 24 3.27 -10.60 13.46
CA SER A 24 3.17 -11.90 14.11
C SER A 24 1.94 -12.00 15.03
N ALA A 25 0.76 -11.82 14.44
CA ALA A 25 -0.52 -12.06 15.10
C ALA A 25 -0.95 -13.52 14.92
N PHE A 26 -1.18 -14.21 16.04
CA PHE A 26 -1.53 -15.64 16.07
C PHE A 26 -3.04 -15.89 16.09
N ASN A 27 -3.86 -14.86 16.31
CA ASN A 27 -5.29 -14.95 16.08
C ASN A 27 -5.61 -14.87 14.57
N ILE A 28 -5.33 -15.95 13.85
CA ILE A 28 -5.36 -15.98 12.37
C ILE A 28 -6.77 -15.77 11.82
N MET A 29 -7.78 -16.37 12.45
CA MET A 29 -9.17 -16.36 11.94
C MET A 29 -9.87 -15.03 12.22
N ASP A 30 -9.78 -14.53 13.46
CA ASP A 30 -10.53 -13.35 13.88
C ASP A 30 -9.69 -12.08 13.78
N GLY A 31 -8.36 -12.18 13.72
CA GLY A 31 -7.43 -11.05 13.79
C GLY A 31 -7.73 -9.90 12.83
N PRO A 32 -7.95 -10.15 11.51
CA PRO A 32 -8.36 -9.09 10.59
C PRO A 32 -9.70 -8.44 11.00
N GLY A 33 -10.65 -9.22 11.49
CA GLY A 33 -11.95 -8.71 11.97
C GLY A 33 -11.79 -7.83 13.22
N VAL A 34 -10.99 -8.27 14.20
CA VAL A 34 -10.72 -7.55 15.45
C VAL A 34 -10.15 -6.16 15.18
N ILE A 35 -9.07 -6.05 14.41
CA ILE A 35 -8.44 -4.75 14.15
C ILE A 35 -9.33 -3.85 13.28
N MET A 36 -10.00 -4.41 12.27
CA MET A 36 -10.87 -3.62 11.38
C MET A 36 -12.09 -3.08 12.12
N ALA A 37 -12.70 -3.87 13.00
CA ALA A 37 -13.82 -3.42 13.82
C ALA A 37 -13.38 -2.33 14.82
N ALA A 38 -12.22 -2.48 15.45
CA ALA A 38 -11.69 -1.51 16.40
C ALA A 38 -11.39 -0.15 15.73
N LEU A 39 -10.74 -0.16 14.56
CA LEU A 39 -10.48 1.06 13.78
C LEU A 39 -11.80 1.71 13.30
N ALA A 40 -12.76 0.90 12.84
CA ALA A 40 -14.05 1.40 12.39
C ALA A 40 -14.85 2.06 13.52
N ALA A 41 -14.78 1.54 14.75
CA ALA A 41 -15.43 2.13 15.93
C ALA A 41 -14.90 3.55 16.25
N GLN A 42 -13.67 3.85 15.82
CA GLN A 42 -13.06 5.18 15.95
C GLN A 42 -13.20 6.05 14.69
N GLY A 43 -13.89 5.57 13.65
CA GLY A 43 -14.04 6.28 12.38
C GLY A 43 -12.75 6.38 11.57
N ILE A 44 -11.78 5.49 11.81
CA ILE A 44 -10.50 5.46 11.09
C ILE A 44 -10.66 4.63 9.82
N ASN A 45 -10.53 5.30 8.68
CA ASN A 45 -10.69 4.65 7.39
C ASN A 45 -9.36 4.00 6.95
N VAL A 46 -9.46 2.82 6.32
CA VAL A 46 -8.31 2.06 5.78
C VAL A 46 -8.35 2.09 4.25
N GLU A 47 -7.32 2.65 3.61
CA GLU A 47 -7.19 2.72 2.14
C GLU A 47 -6.74 1.38 1.55
N LEU A 48 -5.80 0.73 2.21
CA LEU A 48 -5.17 -0.50 1.73
C LEU A 48 -4.88 -1.42 2.91
N LEU A 49 -5.29 -2.68 2.78
CA LEU A 49 -4.91 -3.76 3.68
C LEU A 49 -4.10 -4.80 2.90
N VAL A 50 -2.91 -5.12 3.39
CA VAL A 50 -2.07 -6.21 2.89
C VAL A 50 -1.85 -7.20 4.02
N SER A 51 -2.14 -8.48 3.75
CA SER A 51 -1.92 -9.57 4.69
C SER A 51 -0.90 -10.55 4.10
N ALA A 52 0.04 -10.99 4.92
CA ALA A 52 0.98 -12.05 4.59
C ALA A 52 1.20 -12.94 5.83
N GLN A 53 1.49 -14.21 5.61
CA GLN A 53 1.94 -15.11 6.68
C GLN A 53 3.47 -15.05 6.79
N ASP A 54 3.98 -15.06 8.02
CA ASP A 54 5.40 -15.25 8.28
C ASP A 54 5.77 -16.74 8.40
N GLN A 55 7.02 -17.03 8.76
CA GLN A 55 7.54 -18.40 8.85
C GLN A 55 6.97 -19.20 10.03
N GLU A 56 6.27 -18.55 10.97
CA GLU A 56 5.61 -19.18 12.11
C GLU A 56 4.09 -19.31 11.87
N ASP A 57 3.64 -19.20 10.62
CA ASP A 57 2.23 -19.19 10.19
C ASP A 57 1.39 -18.04 10.78
N ALA A 58 2.03 -17.08 11.46
CA ALA A 58 1.37 -15.90 12.01
C ALA A 58 1.05 -14.88 10.92
N ILE A 59 -0.07 -14.18 11.07
CA ILE A 59 -0.48 -13.16 10.11
C ILE A 59 0.22 -11.83 10.40
N ASN A 60 0.61 -11.14 9.34
CA ASN A 60 1.19 -9.81 9.36
C ASN A 60 0.29 -8.90 8.53
N LEU A 61 -0.29 -7.89 9.16
CA LEU A 61 -1.23 -6.96 8.55
C LEU A 61 -0.55 -5.61 8.37
N SER A 62 -0.56 -5.09 7.14
CA SER A 62 -0.13 -3.72 6.82
C SER A 62 -1.34 -2.92 6.35
N LEU A 63 -1.68 -1.90 7.12
CA LEU A 63 -2.87 -1.05 6.97
C LEU A 63 -2.42 0.36 6.59
N VAL A 64 -2.82 0.84 5.41
CA VAL A 64 -2.58 2.23 5.02
C VAL A 64 -3.79 3.06 5.41
N ILE A 65 -3.55 4.10 6.21
CA ILE A 65 -4.54 5.03 6.74
C ILE A 65 -4.15 6.47 6.40
N ALA A 66 -5.06 7.42 6.61
CA ALA A 66 -4.70 8.84 6.52
C ALA A 66 -3.67 9.18 7.60
N GLY A 67 -2.65 9.97 7.26
CA GLY A 67 -1.55 10.28 8.20
C GLY A 67 -2.01 11.02 9.46
N LYS A 68 -3.10 11.81 9.35
CA LYS A 68 -3.74 12.50 10.49
C LYS A 68 -4.29 11.54 11.56
N ASP A 69 -4.60 10.30 11.18
CA ASP A 69 -5.24 9.32 12.08
C ASP A 69 -4.22 8.38 12.73
N LEU A 70 -2.92 8.53 12.41
CA LEU A 70 -1.86 7.61 12.83
C LEU A 70 -1.78 7.47 14.35
N ASP A 71 -1.73 8.57 15.09
CA ASP A 71 -1.57 8.55 16.54
C ASP A 71 -2.75 7.83 17.21
N HIS A 72 -3.98 8.10 16.73
CA HIS A 72 -5.18 7.46 17.25
C HIS A 72 -5.24 5.97 16.87
N ALA A 73 -4.88 5.63 15.63
CA ALA A 73 -4.84 4.25 15.17
C ALA A 73 -3.83 3.39 15.94
N LEU A 74 -2.69 3.98 16.36
CA LEU A 74 -1.70 3.30 17.19
C LEU A 74 -2.24 2.96 18.58
N VAL A 75 -2.97 3.89 19.21
CA VAL A 75 -3.64 3.63 20.50
C VAL A 75 -4.62 2.48 20.37
N VAL A 76 -5.51 2.54 19.38
CA VAL A 76 -6.51 1.48 19.12
C VAL A 76 -5.85 0.13 18.85
N ALA A 77 -4.79 0.11 18.04
CA ALA A 77 -4.09 -1.12 17.69
C ALA A 77 -3.38 -1.75 18.90
N GLU A 78 -2.83 -0.94 19.80
CA GLU A 78 -2.26 -1.42 21.07
C GLU A 78 -3.35 -1.93 22.04
N GLU A 79 -4.53 -1.31 22.07
CA GLU A 79 -5.66 -1.79 22.90
C GLU A 79 -6.11 -3.20 22.50
N VAL A 80 -6.17 -3.51 21.21
CA VAL A 80 -6.57 -4.83 20.71
C VAL A 80 -5.41 -5.80 20.49
N LYS A 81 -4.17 -5.40 20.79
CA LYS A 81 -2.97 -6.22 20.55
C LYS A 81 -3.03 -7.60 21.22
N HIS A 82 -3.60 -7.66 22.42
CA HIS A 82 -3.78 -8.91 23.15
C HIS A 82 -4.77 -9.84 22.43
N ASP A 83 -5.91 -9.32 22.00
CA ASP A 83 -6.94 -10.07 21.27
C ASP A 83 -6.47 -10.54 19.88
N LEU A 84 -5.54 -9.79 19.28
CA LEU A 84 -4.85 -10.17 18.04
C LEU A 84 -3.78 -11.25 18.27
N GLU A 85 -3.38 -11.50 19.52
CA GLU A 85 -2.18 -12.26 19.87
C GLU A 85 -0.94 -11.75 19.10
N ALA A 86 -0.84 -10.44 18.90
CA ALA A 86 0.21 -9.81 18.12
C ALA A 86 1.46 -9.54 18.94
N ARG A 87 2.63 -9.83 18.39
CA ARG A 87 3.91 -9.53 19.06
C ARG A 87 4.26 -8.06 18.99
N VAL A 88 4.08 -7.44 17.82
CA VAL A 88 4.57 -6.08 17.56
C VAL A 88 3.52 -5.27 16.81
N ILE A 89 3.26 -4.06 17.30
CA ILE A 89 2.63 -2.98 16.54
C ILE A 89 3.73 -2.01 16.16
N THR A 90 3.81 -1.64 14.89
CA THR A 90 4.79 -0.66 14.39
C THR A 90 4.16 0.16 13.28
N TYR A 91 4.85 1.19 12.82
CA TYR A 91 4.33 2.07 11.77
C TYR A 91 5.42 2.67 10.90
N LEU A 92 5.01 3.11 9.72
CA LEU A 92 5.79 3.99 8.85
C LEU A 92 4.98 5.27 8.60
N PRO A 93 5.45 6.43 9.11
CA PRO A 93 4.85 7.71 8.75
C PRO A 93 5.26 8.10 7.32
N ASP A 94 4.55 9.07 6.76
CA ASP A 94 4.86 9.68 5.46
C ASP A 94 5.12 8.64 4.36
N VAL A 95 4.06 7.91 4.00
CA VAL A 95 4.08 6.98 2.87
C VAL A 95 3.14 7.48 1.76
N THR A 96 3.37 7.00 0.55
CA THR A 96 2.50 7.27 -0.61
C THR A 96 2.10 5.96 -1.26
N VAL A 97 0.82 5.80 -1.57
CA VAL A 97 0.32 4.69 -2.39
C VAL A 97 0.37 5.09 -3.85
N LEU A 98 1.07 4.32 -4.66
CA LEU A 98 1.09 4.44 -6.12
C LEU A 98 0.27 3.30 -6.71
N THR A 99 -0.74 3.63 -7.50
CA THR A 99 -1.62 2.64 -8.15
C THR A 99 -1.57 2.82 -9.66
N LEU A 100 -0.93 1.88 -10.34
CA LEU A 100 -1.02 1.74 -11.78
C LEU A 100 -2.26 0.91 -12.10
N PHE A 101 -3.14 1.41 -12.96
CA PHE A 101 -4.40 0.73 -13.26
C PHE A 101 -4.71 0.73 -14.76
N GLY A 102 -5.56 -0.20 -15.19
CA GLY A 102 -5.98 -0.32 -16.58
C GLY A 102 -6.86 -1.54 -16.82
N PRO A 103 -7.48 -1.64 -18.01
CA PRO A 103 -8.32 -2.78 -18.34
C PRO A 103 -7.47 -4.05 -18.45
N HIS A 104 -8.00 -5.12 -17.86
CA HIS A 104 -7.45 -6.49 -17.91
C HIS A 104 -5.98 -6.59 -17.49
N LEU A 105 -5.58 -5.90 -16.41
CA LEU A 105 -4.19 -5.95 -15.93
C LEU A 105 -3.75 -7.39 -15.62
N ARG A 106 -4.67 -8.23 -15.12
CA ARG A 106 -4.44 -9.68 -14.90
C ARG A 106 -3.92 -10.44 -16.13
N GLU A 107 -4.21 -9.96 -17.34
CA GLU A 107 -3.81 -10.58 -18.63
C GLU A 107 -2.52 -9.96 -19.19
N LYS A 108 -1.91 -9.01 -18.46
CA LYS A 108 -0.75 -8.22 -18.90
C LYS A 108 0.41 -8.36 -17.90
N PRO A 109 1.06 -9.52 -17.79
CA PRO A 109 2.11 -9.79 -16.80
C PRO A 109 3.33 -8.86 -16.93
N ARG A 110 3.55 -8.28 -18.11
CA ARG A 110 4.62 -7.28 -18.33
C ARG A 110 4.44 -6.00 -17.52
N ILE A 111 3.21 -5.61 -17.18
CA ILE A 111 2.92 -4.36 -16.46
C ILE A 111 3.55 -4.35 -15.05
N PRO A 112 3.23 -5.28 -14.14
CA PRO A 112 3.88 -5.31 -12.83
C PRO A 112 5.39 -5.53 -12.94
N GLY A 113 5.84 -6.37 -13.87
CA GLY A 113 7.26 -6.61 -14.10
C GLY A 113 8.02 -5.32 -14.42
N VAL A 114 7.54 -4.54 -15.39
CA VAL A 114 8.15 -3.25 -15.75
C VAL A 114 8.01 -2.23 -14.61
N MET A 115 6.88 -2.17 -13.92
CA MET A 115 6.69 -1.24 -12.81
C MET A 115 7.75 -1.46 -11.71
N PHE A 116 7.94 -2.69 -11.25
CA PHE A 116 8.86 -2.96 -10.14
C PHE A 116 10.34 -2.93 -10.55
N THR A 117 10.69 -3.33 -11.78
CA THR A 117 12.07 -3.15 -12.27
C THR A 117 12.41 -1.67 -12.45
N THR A 118 11.44 -0.84 -12.83
CA THR A 118 11.60 0.62 -12.95
C THR A 118 11.86 1.25 -11.59
N LEU A 119 11.06 0.91 -10.57
CA LEU A 119 11.27 1.40 -9.20
C LEU A 119 12.64 0.97 -8.65
N ALA A 120 13.03 -0.29 -8.87
CA ALA A 120 14.34 -0.78 -8.47
C ALA A 120 15.49 -0.03 -9.15
N SER A 121 15.34 0.35 -10.42
CA SER A 121 16.38 1.07 -11.18
C SER A 121 16.71 2.46 -10.63
N VAL A 122 15.79 3.05 -9.87
CA VAL A 122 15.95 4.35 -9.19
C VAL A 122 16.11 4.21 -7.67
N GLY A 123 16.32 2.98 -7.17
CA GLY A 123 16.56 2.72 -5.75
C GLY A 123 15.33 2.81 -4.85
N VAL A 124 14.12 2.71 -5.41
CA VAL A 124 12.86 2.76 -4.64
C VAL A 124 12.37 1.35 -4.33
N CYS A 125 12.27 1.02 -3.04
CA CYS A 125 11.79 -0.29 -2.57
C CYS A 125 10.36 -0.18 -1.99
N PRO A 126 9.37 -0.88 -2.57
CA PRO A 126 8.02 -0.95 -2.02
C PRO A 126 7.97 -1.51 -0.60
N GLN A 127 7.18 -0.88 0.27
CA GLN A 127 6.92 -1.32 1.65
C GLN A 127 5.77 -2.33 1.75
N ALA A 128 4.85 -2.26 0.79
CA ALA A 128 3.76 -3.21 0.60
C ALA A 128 3.34 -3.22 -0.87
N ILE A 129 2.84 -4.35 -1.35
CA ILE A 129 2.34 -4.53 -2.72
C ILE A 129 0.96 -5.18 -2.64
N SER A 130 0.02 -4.70 -3.45
CA SER A 130 -1.30 -5.28 -3.60
C SER A 130 -1.73 -5.22 -5.06
N THR A 131 -2.40 -6.26 -5.54
CA THR A 131 -2.87 -6.33 -6.92
C THR A 131 -4.36 -6.67 -6.97
N SER A 132 -5.01 -6.22 -8.04
CA SER A 132 -6.38 -6.57 -8.39
C SER A 132 -6.45 -6.98 -9.85
N ILE A 133 -7.65 -7.31 -10.33
CA ILE A 133 -7.90 -7.62 -11.74
C ILE A 133 -7.47 -6.45 -12.67
N SER A 134 -7.54 -5.22 -12.18
CA SER A 134 -7.35 -3.99 -12.97
C SER A 134 -6.25 -3.07 -12.44
N SER A 135 -5.59 -3.40 -11.33
CA SER A 135 -4.60 -2.51 -10.71
C SER A 135 -3.42 -3.23 -10.07
N VAL A 136 -2.29 -2.54 -10.02
CA VAL A 136 -1.13 -2.86 -9.19
C VAL A 136 -0.86 -1.64 -8.32
N SER A 137 -0.95 -1.83 -7.02
CA SER A 137 -0.68 -0.82 -6.01
C SER A 137 0.58 -1.17 -5.25
N CYS A 138 1.40 -0.17 -4.97
CA CYS A 138 2.49 -0.30 -4.03
C CYS A 138 2.57 0.89 -3.08
N VAL A 139 3.08 0.64 -1.89
CA VAL A 139 3.36 1.68 -0.89
C VAL A 139 4.84 2.03 -0.98
N VAL A 140 5.18 3.29 -1.16
CA VAL A 140 6.56 3.79 -1.19
C VAL A 140 6.78 4.84 -0.10
N PRO A 141 8.02 5.06 0.37
CA PRO A 141 8.32 6.19 1.24
C PRO A 141 7.91 7.51 0.57
N GLY A 142 7.25 8.40 1.32
CA GLY A 142 6.79 9.71 0.85
C GLY A 142 7.90 10.55 0.23
N PRO A 143 9.10 10.63 0.83
CA PRO A 143 10.23 11.36 0.24
C PRO A 143 10.70 10.81 -1.12
N GLN A 144 10.36 9.55 -1.44
CA GLN A 144 10.71 8.89 -2.71
C GLN A 144 9.55 8.90 -3.73
N ALA A 145 8.37 9.40 -3.37
CA ALA A 145 7.18 9.34 -4.20
C ALA A 145 7.35 10.06 -5.54
N ALA A 146 7.94 11.26 -5.55
CA ALA A 146 8.17 12.02 -6.78
C ALA A 146 9.09 11.27 -7.75
N LEU A 147 10.23 10.76 -7.25
CA LEU A 147 11.17 9.95 -8.03
C LEU A 147 10.50 8.70 -8.62
N ALA A 148 9.67 8.01 -7.82
CA ALA A 148 8.93 6.83 -8.25
C ALA A 148 7.91 7.15 -9.36
N VAL A 149 7.16 8.24 -9.22
CA VAL A 149 6.18 8.70 -10.22
C VAL A 149 6.85 9.08 -11.53
N ASP A 150 7.97 9.80 -11.47
CA ASP A 150 8.71 10.21 -12.65
C ASP A 150 9.24 8.99 -13.40
N ALA A 151 9.89 8.06 -12.69
CA ALA A 151 10.42 6.83 -13.28
C ALA A 151 9.32 5.98 -13.95
N ILE A 152 8.16 5.81 -13.30
CA ILE A 152 7.01 5.10 -13.88
C ILE A 152 6.49 5.85 -15.13
N SER A 153 6.39 7.18 -15.09
CA SER A 153 5.89 7.99 -16.21
C SER A 153 6.81 7.94 -17.44
N GLU A 154 8.10 7.65 -17.26
CA GLU A 154 9.02 7.41 -18.36
C GLU A 154 8.79 6.07 -19.06
N ARG A 155 8.28 5.05 -18.37
CA ARG A 155 8.11 3.69 -18.91
C ARG A 155 6.69 3.36 -19.38
N PHE A 156 5.69 4.11 -18.91
CA PHE A 156 4.29 3.91 -19.25
C PHE A 156 3.71 5.07 -20.05
N GLU A 157 2.84 4.77 -21.01
CA GLU A 157 1.98 5.78 -21.65
C GLU A 157 0.79 6.05 -20.74
N LEU A 158 0.81 7.21 -20.08
CA LEU A 158 -0.25 7.66 -19.19
C LEU A 158 -1.15 8.66 -19.95
N PRO A 159 -2.48 8.46 -19.97
CA PRO A 159 -3.39 9.40 -20.63
C PRO A 159 -3.47 10.77 -19.94
N TYR A 160 -2.97 10.86 -18.71
CA TYR A 160 -2.91 12.07 -17.90
C TYR A 160 -1.74 11.99 -16.90
N LYS A 161 -1.35 13.12 -16.31
CA LYS A 161 -0.38 13.15 -15.20
C LYS A 161 -0.95 12.43 -13.97
N ALA A 162 -0.08 11.86 -13.13
CA ALA A 162 -0.49 11.10 -11.95
C ALA A 162 -1.61 11.81 -11.16
N GLN A 163 -2.74 11.13 -11.00
CA GLN A 163 -3.91 11.70 -10.35
C GLN A 163 -3.76 11.64 -8.83
N GLN A 164 -3.81 12.81 -8.20
CA GLN A 164 -3.78 12.93 -6.74
C GLN A 164 -5.13 12.53 -6.16
N ARG A 165 -5.13 11.62 -5.19
CA ARG A 165 -6.31 11.32 -4.39
C ARG A 165 -6.55 12.40 -3.34
N PRO A 166 -7.82 12.62 -2.93
CA PRO A 166 -8.11 13.51 -1.82
C PRO A 166 -7.34 13.11 -0.56
N LYS A 167 -6.82 14.11 0.16
CA LYS A 167 -6.15 13.90 1.46
C LYS A 167 -7.14 13.75 2.60
N ASN A 168 -8.33 14.31 2.43
CA ASN A 168 -9.35 14.45 3.45
C ASN A 168 -10.46 13.43 3.20
N TRP A 169 -10.29 12.25 3.76
CA TRP A 169 -11.33 11.24 3.97
C TRP A 169 -11.13 10.62 5.34
#